data_AF-A0A1S1MQ71-F1
#
_entry.id   AF-A0A1S1MQ71-F1
#
_cell.length_a   1.000
_cell.length_b   1.000
_cell.length_c   1.000
_cell.angle_alpha   90.00
_cell.angle_beta   90.00
_cell.angle_gamma   90.00
#
_symmetry.space_group_name_H-M   'P 1'
#
loop_
_entity.id
_entity.type
_entity.pdbx_description
1 polymer ?
#
loop_
_entity_poly.entity_id
_entity_poly.type
_entity_poly.pdbx_seq_one_letter_code
_entity_poly.pdbx_strand_id
1 'polypeptide(L)'
;MAELKDRIVHEEELIHRRLGWMLAFQGFLFASYSKVFSGSLTLDAQLAIVLPAVGLASALLTLSGIAGAYISIGAERNKQQAQQPSAPASQVTDFGAGGWAKYLGRLNAFGLPVILSSAWLYLLWF
;
A
#
# COMPACT_ATOMS: atom_id res chain seq x y z
N MET A 1 1.56 -3.80 27.43
CA MET A 1 0.54 -3.09 26.62
C MET A 1 1.12 -1.93 25.81
N ALA A 2 2.02 -1.10 26.36
CA ALA A 2 2.68 -0.01 25.60
C ALA A 2 3.45 -0.51 24.35
N GLU A 3 4.23 -1.59 24.48
CA GLU A 3 5.09 -2.09 23.38
C GLU A 3 4.31 -2.55 22.14
N LEU A 4 3.11 -3.14 22.30
CA LEU A 4 2.30 -3.55 21.14
C LEU A 4 1.69 -2.34 20.43
N LYS A 5 1.18 -1.38 21.20
CA LYS A 5 0.64 -0.14 20.64
C LYS A 5 1.71 0.55 19.81
N ASP A 6 2.93 0.64 20.32
CA ASP A 6 4.06 1.25 19.60
C ASP A 6 4.42 0.46 18.33
N ARG A 7 4.39 -0.88 18.37
CA ARG A 7 4.58 -1.72 17.16
C ARG A 7 3.50 -1.50 16.11
N ILE A 8 2.23 -1.43 16.50
CA ILE A 8 1.12 -1.20 15.57
C ILE A 8 1.21 0.20 14.95
N VAL A 9 1.48 1.23 15.77
CA VAL A 9 1.67 2.61 15.28
C VAL A 9 2.85 2.67 14.32
N HIS A 10 3.94 1.97 14.63
CA HIS A 10 5.11 1.89 13.75
C HIS A 10 4.78 1.24 12.40
N GLU A 11 4.03 0.13 12.39
CA GLU A 11 3.59 -0.52 11.15
C GLU A 11 2.63 0.37 10.33
N GLU A 12 1.72 1.08 11.00
CA GLU A 12 0.83 2.05 10.34
C GLU A 12 1.62 3.21 9.73
N GLU A 13 2.63 3.73 10.42
CA GLU A 13 3.52 4.78 9.91
C GLU A 13 4.33 4.28 8.71
N LEU A 14 4.83 3.05 8.76
CA LEU A 14 5.50 2.41 7.62
C LEU A 14 4.58 2.27 6.41
N ILE A 15 3.31 1.90 6.60
CA ILE A 15 2.31 1.85 5.52
C ILE A 15 2.11 3.24 4.91
N HIS A 16 1.87 4.26 5.74
CA HIS A 16 1.67 5.65 5.25
C HIS A 16 2.89 6.16 4.48
N ARG A 17 4.10 5.91 4.99
CA ARG A 17 5.34 6.32 4.33
C ARG A 17 5.53 5.61 2.98
N ARG A 18 5.24 4.30 2.91
CA ARG A 18 5.29 3.52 1.66
C ARG A 18 4.28 4.05 0.64
N LEU A 19 3.04 4.32 1.06
CA LEU A 19 2.01 4.90 0.21
C LEU A 19 2.40 6.30 -0.29
N GLY A 20 2.97 7.13 0.59
CA GLY A 20 3.46 8.46 0.21
C GLY A 20 4.54 8.41 -0.85
N TRP A 21 5.55 7.55 -0.67
CA TRP A 21 6.61 7.34 -1.67
C TRP A 21 6.08 6.77 -2.98
N MET A 22 5.17 5.79 -2.90
CA MET A 22 4.52 5.23 -4.08
C MET A 22 3.79 6.34 -4.85
N LEU A 23 2.93 7.13 -4.21
CA LEU A 23 2.17 8.19 -4.87
C LEU A 23 3.08 9.25 -5.52
N ALA A 24 4.13 9.68 -4.83
CA ALA A 24 5.09 10.63 -5.39
C ALA A 24 5.79 10.07 -6.64
N PHE A 25 6.27 8.81 -6.56
CA PHE A 25 6.91 8.13 -7.66
C PHE A 25 5.96 7.93 -8.86
N GLN A 26 4.71 7.55 -8.57
CA GLN A 26 3.66 7.34 -9.57
C GLN A 26 3.29 8.64 -10.27
N GLY A 27 3.15 9.75 -9.53
CA GLY A 27 2.91 11.08 -10.09
C GLY A 27 4.04 11.52 -11.02
N PHE A 28 5.29 11.26 -10.64
CA PHE A 28 6.46 11.52 -11.50
C PHE A 28 6.43 10.68 -12.79
N LEU A 29 6.11 9.39 -12.69
CA LEU A 29 6.00 8.51 -13.86
C LEU A 29 4.88 8.93 -14.81
N PHE A 30 3.70 9.31 -14.30
CA PHE A 30 2.60 9.81 -15.14
C PHE A 30 2.95 11.13 -15.83
N ALA A 31 3.60 12.05 -15.12
CA ALA A 31 4.08 13.30 -15.73
C ALA A 31 5.09 13.03 -16.85
N SER A 32 5.98 12.07 -16.63
CA SER A 32 6.98 11.65 -17.62
C SER A 32 6.32 10.98 -18.83
N TYR A 33 5.37 10.07 -18.60
CA TYR A 33 4.61 9.38 -19.65
C TYR A 33 3.78 10.35 -20.51
N SER A 34 3.13 11.34 -19.88
CA SER A 34 2.38 12.39 -20.58
C SER A 34 3.24 13.17 -21.58
N LYS A 35 4.50 13.45 -21.23
CA LYS A 35 5.45 14.14 -22.12
C LYS A 35 5.90 13.29 -23.31
N VAL A 36 6.08 11.99 -23.10
CA VAL A 36 6.36 11.02 -24.17
C VAL A 36 5.16 10.93 -25.11
N PHE A 37 3.96 10.77 -24.57
CA PHE A 37 2.73 10.65 -25.36
C PHE A 37 2.40 11.92 -26.17
N SER A 38 2.70 13.11 -25.62
CA SER A 38 2.48 14.38 -26.31
C SER A 38 3.46 14.63 -27.48
N GLY A 39 4.38 13.70 -27.78
CA GLY A 39 5.40 13.86 -28.81
C GLY A 39 6.44 14.95 -28.51
N SER A 40 6.39 15.54 -27.32
CA SER A 40 7.29 16.62 -26.89
C SER A 40 8.72 16.15 -26.60
N LEU A 41 8.87 14.85 -26.37
CA LEU A 41 10.13 14.15 -26.31
C LEU A 41 10.13 13.11 -27.42
N THR A 42 11.11 13.18 -28.33
CA THR A 42 11.46 12.11 -29.27
C THR A 42 12.14 10.98 -28.50
N LEU A 43 11.45 10.46 -27.48
CA LEU A 43 11.90 9.33 -26.70
C LEU A 43 11.47 8.07 -27.41
N ASP A 44 12.44 7.17 -27.56
CA ASP A 44 12.36 5.87 -28.19
C ASP A 44 11.07 5.12 -27.79
N ALA A 45 10.47 4.39 -28.72
CA ALA A 45 9.25 3.60 -28.47
C ALA A 45 9.41 2.64 -27.29
N GLN A 46 10.66 2.27 -26.97
CA GLN A 46 11.03 1.51 -25.78
C GLN A 46 10.67 2.23 -24.47
N LEU A 47 10.86 3.55 -24.37
CA LEU A 47 10.55 4.28 -23.14
C LEU A 47 9.05 4.36 -22.87
N ALA A 48 8.23 4.38 -23.93
CA ALA A 48 6.78 4.34 -23.82
C ALA A 48 6.27 3.03 -23.17
N ILE A 49 7.04 1.95 -23.27
CA ILE A 49 6.72 0.65 -22.65
C ILE A 49 7.39 0.52 -21.27
N VAL A 50 8.63 1.00 -21.12
CA VAL A 50 9.39 0.90 -19.87
C VAL A 50 8.73 1.69 -18.75
N LEU A 51 8.25 2.91 -19.03
CA LEU A 51 7.61 3.76 -18.02
C LEU A 51 6.38 3.07 -17.38
N PRO A 52 5.41 2.56 -18.15
CA PRO A 52 4.33 1.77 -17.60
C PRO A 52 4.76 0.48 -16.90
N ALA A 53 5.75 -0.25 -17.42
CA ALA A 53 6.25 -1.45 -16.78
C ALA A 53 6.84 -1.17 -15.38
N VAL A 54 7.62 -0.09 -15.25
CA VAL A 54 8.18 0.36 -13.95
C VAL A 54 7.06 0.85 -13.01
N GLY A 55 6.08 1.57 -13.55
CA GLY A 55 4.89 2.00 -12.82
C GLY A 55 4.11 0.82 -12.23
N LEU A 56 3.86 -0.21 -13.03
CA LEU A 56 3.20 -1.44 -12.60
C LEU A 56 4.03 -2.19 -11.55
N ALA A 57 5.33 -2.40 -11.80
CA ALA A 57 6.22 -3.11 -10.88
C ALA A 57 6.27 -2.44 -9.51
N SER A 58 6.38 -1.11 -9.46
CA SER A 58 6.40 -0.36 -8.20
C SER A 58 5.07 -0.42 -7.44
N ALA A 59 3.93 -0.40 -8.14
CA ALA A 59 2.61 -0.56 -7.52
C ALA A 59 2.44 -1.97 -6.91
N LEU A 60 2.88 -3.02 -7.61
CA LEU A 60 2.85 -4.39 -7.11
C LEU A 60 3.78 -4.60 -5.89
N LEU A 61 4.98 -4.02 -5.91
CA LEU A 61 5.89 -4.05 -4.76
C LEU A 61 5.31 -3.30 -3.55
N THR A 62 4.60 -2.21 -3.78
CA THR A 62 3.92 -1.50 -2.69
C THR A 62 2.77 -2.34 -2.13
N LEU A 63 2.00 -3.00 -3.00
CA LEU A 63 0.91 -3.89 -2.59
C LEU A 63 1.41 -5.06 -1.75
N SER A 64 2.53 -5.69 -2.13
CA SER A 64 3.13 -6.77 -1.34
C SER A 64 3.66 -6.26 0.01
N GLY A 65 4.26 -5.07 0.05
CA GLY A 65 4.71 -4.44 1.29
C GLY A 65 3.55 -4.11 2.25
N ILE A 66 2.41 -3.65 1.72
CA ILE A 66 1.20 -3.38 2.51
C ILE A 66 0.58 -4.69 3.01
N ALA A 67 0.50 -5.71 2.16
CA ALA A 67 0.04 -7.04 2.56
C ALA A 67 0.90 -7.62 3.69
N GLY A 68 2.22 -7.52 3.59
CA GLY A 68 3.16 -7.95 4.63
C GLY A 68 2.94 -7.25 5.96
N ALA A 69 2.72 -5.93 5.95
CA ALA A 69 2.44 -5.15 7.16
C ALA A 69 1.13 -5.58 7.82
N TYR A 70 0.06 -5.81 7.05
CA TYR A 70 -1.20 -6.31 7.62
C TYR A 70 -1.10 -7.75 8.15
N ILE A 71 -0.30 -8.61 7.53
CA ILE A 71 -0.02 -9.96 8.05
C ILE A 71 0.75 -9.87 9.36
N SER A 72 1.76 -8.99 9.45
CA SER A 72 2.52 -8.72 10.68
C SER A 72 1.59 -8.27 11.83
N ILE A 73 0.75 -7.26 11.57
CA ILE A 73 -0.25 -6.76 12.53
C ILE A 73 -1.21 -7.87 12.97
N GLY A 74 -1.68 -8.71 12.04
CA GLY A 74 -2.56 -9.84 12.33
C GLY A 74 -1.89 -10.91 13.19
N ALA A 75 -0.63 -11.25 12.89
CA ALA A 75 0.14 -12.23 13.65
C ALA A 75 0.40 -11.77 15.08
N GLU A 76 0.73 -10.49 15.29
CA GLU A 76 0.95 -9.92 16.63
C GLU A 76 -0.36 -9.89 17.45
N ARG A 77 -1.50 -9.60 16.82
CA ARG A 77 -2.83 -9.70 17.47
C ARG A 77 -3.16 -11.14 17.89
N ASN A 78 -2.89 -12.12 17.02
CA ASN A 78 -3.15 -13.53 17.32
C ASN A 78 -2.26 -14.06 18.45
N LYS A 79 -0.97 -13.66 18.50
CA LYS A 79 -0.05 -14.03 19.59
C LYS A 79 -0.54 -13.53 20.95
N GLN A 80 -1.08 -12.31 21.01
CA GLN A 80 -1.64 -11.76 22.25
C GLN A 80 -2.89 -12.51 22.70
N GLN A 81 -3.80 -12.83 21.79
CA GLN A 81 -4.98 -13.64 22.10
C GLN A 81 -4.61 -15.02 22.64
N ALA A 82 -3.57 -15.65 22.09
CA ALA A 82 -3.08 -16.94 22.57
C ALA A 82 -2.42 -16.87 23.97
N GLN A 83 -1.84 -15.72 24.35
CA GLN A 83 -1.18 -15.52 25.64
C GLN A 83 -2.14 -15.12 26.77
N GLN A 84 -3.38 -14.73 26.46
CA GLN A 84 -4.41 -14.38 27.45
C GLN A 84 -5.75 -15.11 27.18
N PRO A 85 -5.78 -16.45 27.33
CA PRO A 85 -6.99 -17.24 27.05
C PRO A 85 -8.18 -16.97 28.00
N SER A 86 -7.94 -16.34 29.16
CA SER A 86 -8.94 -16.10 30.22
C SER A 86 -9.34 -14.63 30.37
N ALA A 87 -8.77 -13.71 29.59
CA ALA A 87 -9.17 -12.31 29.64
C ALA A 87 -10.51 -12.15 28.92
N PRO A 88 -11.53 -11.50 29.52
CA PRO A 88 -12.79 -11.22 28.83
C PRO A 88 -12.47 -10.48 27.52
N ALA A 89 -13.19 -10.79 26.43
CA ALA A 89 -12.93 -10.25 25.09
C ALA A 89 -12.85 -8.70 25.04
N SER A 90 -13.35 -8.01 26.07
CA SER A 90 -13.23 -6.57 26.29
C SER A 90 -11.83 -6.07 26.71
N GLN A 91 -10.91 -6.95 27.14
CA GLN A 91 -9.53 -6.61 27.51
C GLN A 91 -8.52 -6.83 26.38
N VAL A 92 -8.90 -7.57 25.33
CA VAL A 92 -8.18 -7.54 24.05
C VAL A 92 -8.49 -6.18 23.44
N THR A 93 -7.69 -5.19 23.83
CA THR A 93 -7.75 -3.83 23.33
C THR A 93 -7.57 -3.91 21.82
N ASP A 94 -8.65 -3.79 21.06
CA ASP A 94 -8.58 -3.63 19.61
C ASP A 94 -7.95 -2.26 19.38
N PHE A 95 -6.61 -2.24 19.31
CA PHE A 95 -5.85 -1.03 19.03
C PHE A 95 -6.18 -0.63 17.58
N GLY A 96 -7.20 0.21 17.44
CA GLY A 96 -7.71 0.70 16.16
C GLY A 96 -9.17 1.17 16.25
N ALA A 97 -9.62 1.92 15.25
CA ALA A 97 -11.00 2.34 15.15
C ALA A 97 -11.90 1.13 14.82
N GLY A 98 -12.84 0.81 15.71
CA GLY A 98 -13.79 -0.28 15.52
C GLY A 98 -14.76 -0.05 14.35
N GLY A 99 -15.36 -1.13 13.84
CA GLY A 99 -16.38 -1.07 12.80
C GLY A 99 -15.86 -0.62 11.43
N TRP A 100 -16.57 0.31 10.80
CA TRP A 100 -16.33 0.76 9.42
C TRP A 100 -14.96 1.44 9.19
N ALA A 101 -14.41 2.08 10.21
CA ALA A 101 -13.13 2.78 10.09
C ALA A 101 -11.96 1.83 9.75
N LYS A 102 -11.96 0.61 10.32
CA LYS A 102 -10.99 -0.44 9.97
C LYS A 102 -11.09 -0.87 8.52
N TYR A 103 -12.31 -0.98 7.98
CA TYR A 103 -12.55 -1.34 6.59
C TYR A 103 -12.13 -0.22 5.64
N LEU A 104 -12.48 1.03 5.95
CA LEU A 104 -12.12 2.20 5.15
C LEU A 104 -10.60 2.41 5.09
N GLY A 105 -9.89 2.22 6.21
CA GLY A 105 -8.44 2.30 6.25
C GLY A 105 -7.77 1.25 5.36
N ARG A 106 -8.23 -0.01 5.43
CA ARG A 106 -7.74 -1.09 4.57
C ARG A 106 -8.08 -0.86 3.10
N LEU A 107 -9.30 -0.41 2.82
CA LEU A 107 -9.76 -0.15 1.47
C LEU A 107 -8.91 0.94 0.81
N ASN A 108 -8.56 2.00 1.53
CA ASN A 108 -7.67 3.04 0.99
C ASN A 108 -6.25 2.51 0.76
N ALA A 109 -5.70 1.76 1.73
CA ALA A 109 -4.35 1.23 1.65
C ALA A 109 -4.15 0.24 0.48
N PHE A 110 -5.13 -0.61 0.19
CA PHE A 110 -5.08 -1.53 -0.96
C PHE A 110 -5.61 -0.91 -2.25
N GLY A 111 -6.62 -0.04 -2.14
CA GLY A 111 -7.31 0.55 -3.28
C GLY A 111 -6.38 1.38 -4.16
N LEU A 112 -5.52 2.21 -3.55
CA LEU A 112 -4.57 3.04 -4.29
C LEU A 112 -3.59 2.21 -5.16
N PRO A 113 -2.83 1.23 -4.61
CA PRO A 113 -2.00 0.34 -5.42
C PRO A 113 -2.77 -0.43 -6.50
N VAL A 114 -3.99 -0.90 -6.22
CA VAL A 114 -4.81 -1.66 -7.19
C VAL A 114 -5.25 -0.78 -8.36
N ILE A 115 -5.73 0.44 -8.08
CA ILE A 115 -6.16 1.40 -9.10
C ILE A 115 -4.98 1.78 -9.99
N LEU A 116 -3.82 2.08 -9.39
CA LEU A 116 -2.61 2.45 -10.15
C LEU A 116 -2.06 1.29 -10.98
N SER A 117 -2.06 0.08 -10.43
CA SER A 117 -1.67 -1.13 -11.19
C SER A 117 -2.58 -1.33 -12.40
N SER A 118 -3.89 -1.13 -12.21
CA SER A 118 -4.88 -1.24 -13.29
C SER A 118 -4.67 -0.17 -14.36
N ALA A 119 -4.35 1.07 -13.95
CA ALA A 119 -4.04 2.16 -14.87
C ALA A 119 -2.79 1.87 -15.72
N TRP A 120 -1.71 1.36 -15.12
CA TRP A 120 -0.51 0.99 -15.89
C TRP A 120 -0.70 -0.22 -16.78
N LEU A 121 -1.47 -1.22 -16.34
CA LEU A 121 -1.84 -2.35 -17.19
C LEU A 121 -2.64 -1.89 -18.42
N TYR A 122 -3.57 -0.96 -18.22
CA TYR A 122 -4.33 -0.37 -19.32
C TYR A 122 -3.40 0.35 -20.32
N LEU A 123 -2.45 1.15 -19.82
CA LEU A 123 -1.47 1.86 -20.66
C LEU A 123 -0.41 0.96 -21.32
N LEU A 124 -0.19 -0.26 -20.82
CA LEU A 124 0.67 -1.25 -21.48
C LEU A 124 -0.05 -1.96 -22.62
N TRP A 125 -1.38 -2.07 -22.52
CA TRP A 125 -2.19 -2.76 -23.50
C TRP A 125 -2.55 -1.89 -24.70
N PHE A 126 -2.59 -0.56 -24.53
CA PHE A 126 -3.04 0.41 -25.50
C PHE A 126 -1.90 1.33 -25.96
#